data_AF-A0A7W0FDM3-F1
#
_entry.id   AF-A0A7W0FDM3-F1
#
_cell.length_a   1.000
_cell.length_b   1.000
_cell.length_c   1.000
_cell.angle_alpha   90.00
_cell.angle_beta   90.00
_cell.angle_gamma   90.00
#
_symmetry.space_group_name_H-M   'P 1'
#
loop_
_entity.id
_entity.type
_entity.pdbx_description
1 polymer ?
#
loop_
_entity_poly.entity_id
_entity_poly.type
_entity_poly.pdbx_seq_one_letter_code
_entity_poly.pdbx_strand_id
1 'polypeptide(L)' 'MDDISKLRHLLEHWAEHNEEHAKTYLEWAEKAAALGDKELSAILKEIAENTKRMDGLFEKAKKAVRKD' A
#
# COMPACT_ATOMS: atom_id res chain seq x y z
N MET A 1 16.79 -19.94 4.80
CA MET A 1 15.34 -19.83 4.52
C MET A 1 15.15 -20.19 3.06
N ASP A 2 14.22 -21.10 2.73
CA ASP A 2 13.90 -21.42 1.34
C ASP A 2 13.19 -20.22 0.66
N ASP A 3 13.19 -20.19 -0.67
CA ASP A 3 12.67 -19.05 -1.43
C ASP A 3 11.18 -18.79 -1.17
N ILE A 4 10.38 -19.83 -0.90
CA ILE A 4 8.95 -19.70 -0.57
C ILE A 4 8.76 -19.07 0.81
N SER A 5 9.56 -19.48 1.80
CA SER A 5 9.56 -18.82 3.11
C SER A 5 10.05 -17.38 3.04
N LYS A 6 11.04 -17.07 2.21
CA LYS A 6 11.51 -15.70 1.96
C LYS A 6 10.41 -14.86 1.31
N LEU A 7 9.73 -15.40 0.31
CA LEU A 7 8.63 -14.73 -0.37
C LEU A 7 7.47 -14.43 0.58
N ARG A 8 7.13 -15.35 1.49
CA ARG A 8 6.10 -15.11 2.52
C ARG A 8 6.44 -13.88 3.38
N HIS A 9 7.70 -13.75 3.80
CA HIS A 9 8.15 -12.60 4.61
C HIS A 9 8.14 -11.30 3.80
N LEU A 10 8.56 -11.34 2.53
CA LEU A 10 8.49 -10.17 1.64
C LEU A 10 7.05 -9.69 1.42
N LEU A 11 6.09 -10.59 1.22
CA LEU A 11 4.69 -10.24 1.04
C LEU A 11 4.09 -9.54 2.26
N GLU A 12 4.50 -9.93 3.47
CA GLU A 12 4.11 -9.26 4.71
C GLU A 12 4.74 -7.86 4.81
N HIS A 13 6.04 -7.75 4.54
CA HIS A 13 6.76 -6.49 4.57
C HIS A 13 6.22 -5.47 3.54
N TRP A 14 5.89 -5.91 2.32
CA TRP A 14 5.32 -5.04 1.30
C TRP A 14 3.91 -4.54 1.66
N ALA A 15 3.10 -5.36 2.32
CA ALA A 15 1.79 -4.93 2.82
C ALA A 15 1.92 -3.88 3.93
N GLU A 16 2.83 -4.09 4.89
CA GLU A 16 3.11 -3.09 5.93
C GLU A 16 3.59 -1.76 5.32
N HIS A 17 4.47 -1.82 4.32
CA HIS A 17 4.99 -0.62 3.67
C HIS A 17 3.93 0.15 2.86
N ASN A 18 2.93 -0.54 2.30
CA ASN A 18 1.80 0.12 1.65
C ASN A 18 1.00 0.99 2.64
N GLU A 19 0.81 0.53 3.88
CA GLU A 19 0.12 1.31 4.91
C GLU A 19 0.89 2.60 5.22
N GLU A 20 2.22 2.51 5.36
CA GLU A 20 3.11 3.66 5.57
C GLU A 20 3.03 4.64 4.39
N HIS A 21 3.15 4.14 3.16
CA HIS A 21 3.03 4.94 1.95
C HIS A 21 1.67 5.64 1.84
N ALA A 22 0.57 4.91 2.04
CA ALA A 22 -0.77 5.48 1.97
C ALA A 22 -0.95 6.61 2.99
N LYS A 23 -0.39 6.48 4.20
CA LYS A 23 -0.39 7.56 5.19
C LYS A 23 0.37 8.79 4.69
N THR A 24 1.59 8.60 4.18
CA THR A 24 2.38 9.72 3.63
C THR A 24 1.68 10.41 2.45
N TYR A 25 1.03 9.65 1.57
CA TYR A 25 0.27 10.24 0.46
C TYR A 25 -0.91 11.09 0.94
N LEU A 26 -1.63 10.63 1.98
CA LEU A 26 -2.71 11.41 2.59
C LEU A 26 -2.21 12.70 3.23
N GLU A 27 -1.08 12.65 3.96
CA GLU A 27 -0.46 13.86 4.54
C GLU A 27 -0.09 14.89 3.47
N TRP A 28 0.41 14.44 2.31
CA TRP A 28 0.70 15.33 1.18
C TRP A 28 -0.56 15.80 0.46
N ALA A 29 -1.61 14.98 0.42
CA ALA A 29 -2.89 15.38 -0.13
C ALA A 29 -3.50 16.53 0.69
N GLU A 30 -3.36 16.51 2.01
CA GLU A 30 -3.78 17.60 2.89
C GLU A 30 -2.98 18.88 2.65
N LYS A 31 -1.65 18.76 2.51
CA LYS A 31 -0.78 19.89 2.16
C LYS A 31 -1.14 20.50 0.80
N ALA A 32 -1.37 19.67 -0.22
CA ALA A 32 -1.79 20.14 -1.55
C ALA A 32 -3.12 20.91 -1.49
N ALA A 33 -4.10 20.39 -0.74
CA ALA A 33 -5.37 21.08 -0.53
C ALA A 33 -5.19 22.43 0.18
N ALA A 34 -4.32 22.50 1.21
CA ALA A 34 -4.02 23.73 1.93
C ALA A 34 -3.32 24.79 1.05
N LEU A 35 -2.57 24.36 0.02
CA LEU A 35 -1.95 25.21 -0.99
C LEU A 35 -2.91 25.61 -2.12
N GLY A 36 -4.16 25.14 -2.09
CA GLY A 36 -5.18 25.44 -3.10
C GLY A 36 -5.23 24.48 -4.29
N ASP A 37 -4.33 23.49 -4.35
CA ASP A 37 -4.29 22.50 -5.43
C ASP A 37 -5.20 21.30 -5.11
N LYS A 38 -6.49 21.49 -5.41
CA LYS A 38 -7.53 20.47 -5.15
C LYS A 38 -7.40 19.25 -6.06
N GLU A 39 -6.90 19.43 -7.27
CA GLU A 39 -6.72 18.33 -8.23
C GLU A 39 -5.61 17.39 -7.76
N LEU A 40 -4.44 17.94 -7.40
CA LEU A 40 -3.35 17.16 -6.85
C LEU A 40 -3.75 16.46 -5.55
N SER A 41 -4.50 17.14 -4.67
CA SER A 41 -5.04 16.52 -3.45
C SER A 41 -5.93 15.32 -3.76
N ALA A 42 -6.81 15.41 -4.75
CA ALA A 42 -7.68 14.32 -5.15
C ALA A 42 -6.89 13.12 -5.70
N ILE A 43 -5.90 13.38 -6.58
CA ILE A 43 -5.04 12.35 -7.14
C ILE A 43 -4.25 11.62 -6.04
N LEU A 44 -3.67 12.35 -5.08
CA LEU A 44 -2.92 11.76 -3.97
C LEU A 44 -3.80 10.89 -3.05
N LYS A 45 -5.06 11.30 -2.83
CA LYS A 45 -6.04 10.47 -2.10
C LYS A 45 -6.37 9.19 -2.86
N GLU A 46 -6.57 9.29 -4.17
CA GLU A 46 -6.82 8.11 -5.00
C GLU A 46 -5.62 7.14 -5.01
N ILE A 47 -4.39 7.66 -5.06
CA ILE A 47 -3.17 6.83 -4.92
C ILE A 47 -3.16 6.13 -3.57
N ALA A 48 -3.45 6.83 -2.47
CA ALA A 48 -3.50 6.24 -1.13
C ALA A 48 -4.58 5.13 -1.02
N GLU A 49 -5.76 5.36 -1.59
CA GLU A 49 -6.83 4.36 -1.63
C GLU A 49 -6.44 3.12 -2.43
N ASN A 50 -5.86 3.30 -3.62
CA ASN A 50 -5.42 2.18 -4.45
C ASN A 50 -4.27 1.40 -3.81
N THR A 51 -3.37 2.09 -3.10
CA THR A 51 -2.30 1.46 -2.31
C THR A 51 -2.89 0.54 -1.23
N LYS A 52 -3.90 1.00 -0.47
CA LYS A 52 -4.61 0.17 0.51
C LYS A 52 -5.39 -0.98 -0.11
N ARG A 53 -5.98 -0.78 -1.30
CA ARG A 53 -6.66 -1.88 -2.03
C ARG A 53 -5.68 -2.99 -2.39
N MET A 54 -4.41 -2.65 -2.63
CA MET A 54 -3.36 -3.61 -2.94
C MET A 54 -3.07 -4.57 -1.79
N ASP A 55 -3.31 -4.16 -0.53
CA ASP A 55 -3.13 -5.03 0.65
C ASP A 55 -4.04 -6.27 0.59
N GLY A 56 -5.23 -6.13 0.00
CA GLY A 56 -6.11 -7.27 -0.28
C GLY A 56 -5.48 -8.29 -1.25
N LEU A 57 -4.62 -7.85 -2.18
CA LEU A 57 -3.85 -8.73 -3.07
C LEU A 57 -2.67 -9.36 -2.34
N PHE A 58 -1.96 -8.61 -1.49
CA PHE A 58 -0.89 -9.16 -0.65
C PHE A 58 -1.42 -10.25 0.29
N GLU A 59 -2.58 -10.04 0.91
CA GLU A 59 -3.22 -11.07 1.75
C GLU A 59 -3.64 -12.31 0.96
N LYS A 60 -4.15 -12.14 -0.26
CA LYS A 60 -4.43 -13.28 -1.16
C LYS A 60 -3.15 -14.02 -1.52
N ALA A 61 -2.07 -13.30 -1.83
CA ALA A 61 -0.77 -13.88 -2.16
C ALA A 61 -0.17 -14.64 -0.97
N LYS A 62 -0.22 -14.07 0.24
CA LYS A 62 0.21 -14.72 1.49
C LYS A 62 -0.53 -16.03 1.74
N LYS A 63 -1.83 -16.10 1.43
CA LYS A 63 -2.64 -17.33 1.54
C LYS A 63 -2.34 -18.35 0.44
N ALA A 64 -1.91 -17.91 -0.74
CA ALA A 64 -1.53 -18.81 -1.84
C ALA A 64 -0.15 -19.45 -1.59
N VAL A 65 0.77 -18.69 -0.99
CA VAL A 65 2.05 -19.21 -0.49
C VAL A 65 1.76 -20.14 0.69
N ARG A 66 1.94 -21.46 0.50
CA ARG A 66 1.59 -22.61 1.40
C ARG A 66 0.32 -23.39 1.08
N LYS A 67 -0.36 -23.16 -0.05
CA LYS A 67 -1.26 -24.21 -0.56
C LYS A 67 -0.44 -25.33 -1.19
N ASP A 68 -0.21 -26.39 -0.42
CA ASP A 68 -0.12 -27.75 -0.94
C ASP A 68 -1.52 -28.21 -1.40
#